data_AF-A0A1M7GEU1-F1
#
_entry.id   AF-A0A1M7GEU1-F1
#
_cell.length_a   1.000
_cell.length_b   1.000
_cell.length_c   1.000
_cell.angle_alpha   90.00
_cell.angle_beta   90.00
_cell.angle_gamma   90.00
#
_symmetry.space_group_name_H-M   'P 1'
#
loop_
_entity.id
_entity.type
_entity.pdbx_description
1 polymer ?
#
loop_
_entity_poly.entity_id
_entity_poly.type
_entity_poly.pdbx_seq_one_letter_code
_entity_poly.pdbx_strand_id
1 'polypeptide(L)'
;MVWIDDLRDLLANAASKRGITRRQFAATLAAIIITPEQMLTLQVGDSAIVGRRNGLWESICWPENGEYASTTYFITDDPEVRLRTARLPLDYDAFALFSDGIEDIALERLELRPHTRFFDPMIKPIDLASKYGRLGPLSDALGRYLDEPSICDRTDDDKTLILISGV
;
A
#
# COMPACT_ATOMS: atom_id res chain seq x y z
N MET A 1 11.88 -14.37 -11.65
CA MET A 1 11.02 -13.18 -11.53
C MET A 1 11.29 -12.23 -12.70
N VAL A 2 11.13 -12.70 -13.94
CA VAL A 2 11.60 -11.99 -15.15
C VAL A 2 11.01 -10.58 -15.28
N TRP A 3 9.75 -10.39 -14.86
CA TRP A 3 9.05 -9.12 -15.01
C TRP A 3 9.65 -7.94 -14.24
N ILE A 4 10.27 -8.16 -13.06
CA ILE A 4 10.80 -7.06 -12.26
C ILE A 4 12.14 -6.57 -12.83
N ASP A 5 12.91 -7.47 -13.42
CA ASP A 5 14.12 -7.12 -14.16
C ASP A 5 13.77 -6.40 -15.45
N ASP A 6 12.73 -6.87 -16.18
CA ASP A 6 12.20 -6.15 -17.35
C ASP A 6 11.76 -4.72 -16.98
N LEU A 7 11.08 -4.55 -15.84
CA LEU A 7 10.69 -3.23 -15.32
C LEU A 7 11.94 -2.38 -15.03
N ARG A 8 12.96 -2.93 -14.38
CA ARG A 8 14.21 -2.22 -14.06
C ARG A 8 14.96 -1.79 -15.33
N ASP A 9 14.94 -2.61 -16.36
CA ASP A 9 15.50 -2.29 -17.68
C ASP A 9 14.72 -1.17 -18.37
N LEU A 10 13.38 -1.19 -18.29
CA LEU A 10 12.54 -0.10 -18.79
C LEU A 10 12.82 1.21 -18.05
N LEU A 11 12.98 1.18 -16.73
CA LEU A 11 13.34 2.34 -15.92
C LEU A 11 14.75 2.86 -16.26
N ALA A 12 15.73 1.97 -16.45
CA ALA A 12 17.08 2.34 -16.87
C ALA A 12 17.10 3.01 -18.25
N ASN A 13 16.34 2.46 -19.20
CA ASN A 13 16.17 3.05 -20.53
C ASN A 13 15.47 4.42 -20.47
N ALA A 14 14.43 4.56 -19.64
CA ALA A 14 13.75 5.84 -19.44
C ALA A 14 14.68 6.88 -18.79
N ALA A 15 15.49 6.48 -17.82
CA ALA A 15 16.47 7.34 -17.15
C ALA A 15 17.53 7.84 -18.13
N SER A 16 18.10 6.94 -18.94
CA SER A 16 19.05 7.28 -20.00
C SER A 16 18.46 8.30 -20.98
N LYS A 17 17.23 8.08 -21.47
CA LYS A 17 16.53 9.01 -22.38
C LYS A 17 16.27 10.39 -21.78
N ARG A 18 16.12 10.47 -20.45
CA ARG A 18 15.87 11.72 -19.71
C ARG A 18 17.15 12.38 -19.18
N GLY A 19 18.32 11.76 -19.36
CA GLY A 19 19.58 12.27 -18.81
C GLY A 19 19.63 12.24 -17.27
N ILE A 20 18.86 11.36 -16.64
CA ILE A 20 18.79 11.22 -15.17
C ILE A 20 19.28 9.83 -14.75
N THR A 21 19.48 9.63 -13.46
CA THR A 21 19.92 8.34 -12.90
C THR A 21 18.73 7.42 -12.65
N ARG A 22 18.95 6.09 -12.68
CA ARG A 22 17.94 5.08 -12.31
C ARG A 22 17.35 5.34 -10.92
N ARG A 23 18.19 5.79 -9.98
CA ARG A 23 17.81 6.13 -8.60
C ARG A 23 16.75 7.24 -8.53
N GLN A 24 16.64 8.10 -9.53
CA GLN A 24 15.57 9.12 -9.57
C GLN A 24 14.19 8.56 -9.93
N PHE A 25 14.11 7.25 -10.22
CA PHE A 25 12.86 6.48 -10.29
C PHE A 25 12.70 5.54 -9.09
N ALA A 26 13.47 5.73 -8.01
CA ALA A 26 13.30 4.96 -6.79
C ALA A 26 11.87 5.14 -6.28
N ALA A 27 11.16 4.02 -6.13
CA ALA A 27 9.80 3.95 -5.65
C ALA A 27 9.59 2.66 -4.89
N THR A 28 8.74 2.73 -3.88
CA THR A 28 8.18 1.55 -3.21
C THR A 28 7.10 0.94 -4.12
N LEU A 29 6.66 -0.27 -3.79
CA LEU A 29 5.59 -0.95 -4.48
C LEU A 29 4.66 -1.57 -3.44
N ALA A 30 3.37 -1.30 -3.53
CA ALA A 30 2.34 -2.09 -2.90
C ALA A 30 1.26 -2.37 -3.94
N ALA A 31 1.01 -3.64 -4.21
CA ALA A 31 -0.01 -4.06 -5.16
C ALA A 31 -0.78 -5.25 -4.62
N ILE A 32 -2.08 -5.28 -4.93
CA ILE A 32 -2.94 -6.42 -4.75
C ILE A 32 -3.60 -6.78 -6.09
N ILE A 33 -3.61 -8.06 -6.40
CA ILE A 33 -4.25 -8.63 -7.57
C ILE A 33 -5.29 -9.62 -7.05
N ILE A 34 -6.55 -9.40 -7.41
CA ILE A 34 -7.67 -10.20 -6.92
C ILE A 34 -8.33 -10.89 -8.10
N THR A 35 -8.46 -12.20 -7.99
CA THR A 35 -9.07 -13.07 -9.00
C THR A 35 -10.19 -13.88 -8.36
N PRO A 36 -11.09 -14.51 -9.14
CA PRO A 36 -12.13 -15.39 -8.59
C PRO A 36 -11.61 -16.64 -7.86
N GLU A 37 -10.30 -16.92 -7.89
CA GLU A 37 -9.70 -18.13 -7.29
C GLU A 37 -8.74 -17.83 -6.13
N GLN A 38 -8.04 -16.70 -6.20
CA GLN A 38 -6.99 -16.36 -5.25
C GLN A 38 -6.66 -14.86 -5.26
N MET A 39 -5.91 -14.45 -4.26
CA MET A 39 -5.32 -13.11 -4.19
C MET A 39 -3.81 -13.21 -4.14
N LEU A 40 -3.16 -12.23 -4.77
CA LEU A 40 -1.72 -12.08 -4.79
C LEU A 40 -1.37 -10.66 -4.38
N THR A 41 -0.53 -10.51 -3.37
CA THR A 41 0.09 -9.23 -3.03
C THR A 41 1.54 -9.19 -3.47
N LEU A 42 2.00 -7.99 -3.83
CA LEU A 42 3.38 -7.68 -4.17
C LEU A 42 3.78 -6.44 -3.35
N GLN A 43 4.91 -6.51 -2.66
CA GLN A 43 5.42 -5.42 -1.83
C GLN A 43 6.92 -5.23 -2.03
N VAL A 44 7.35 -3.98 -2.15
CA VAL A 44 8.75 -3.52 -2.06
C VAL A 44 8.75 -2.26 -1.20
N GLY A 45 9.52 -2.26 -0.10
CA GLY A 45 9.63 -1.11 0.81
C GLY A 45 8.60 -1.11 1.94
N ASP A 46 8.23 0.09 2.37
CA ASP A 46 7.50 0.39 3.61
C ASP A 46 6.00 0.64 3.43
N SER A 47 5.48 0.57 2.20
CA SER A 47 4.02 0.61 1.99
C SER A 47 3.35 -0.64 2.55
N ALA A 48 2.15 -0.51 3.09
CA ALA A 48 1.45 -1.61 3.76
C ALA A 48 0.22 -2.09 2.98
N ILE A 49 -0.14 -3.35 3.20
CA ILE A 49 -1.39 -3.95 2.74
C ILE A 49 -2.02 -4.68 3.91
N VAL A 50 -3.26 -4.36 4.22
CA VAL A 50 -4.06 -5.01 5.27
C VAL A 50 -5.35 -5.53 4.68
N GLY A 51 -5.86 -6.63 5.22
CA GLY A 51 -7.10 -7.27 4.77
C GLY A 51 -8.06 -7.49 5.93
N ARG A 52 -9.36 -7.41 5.64
CA ARG A 52 -10.42 -7.73 6.60
C ARG A 52 -10.97 -9.11 6.31
N ARG A 53 -11.03 -9.96 7.34
CA ARG A 53 -11.63 -11.30 7.30
C ARG A 53 -12.46 -11.50 8.57
N ASN A 54 -13.71 -11.94 8.41
CA ASN A 54 -14.65 -12.13 9.52
C ASN A 54 -14.77 -10.88 10.43
N GLY A 55 -14.72 -9.68 9.83
CA GLY A 55 -14.77 -8.40 10.56
C GLY A 55 -13.49 -8.01 11.32
N LEU A 56 -12.40 -8.79 11.20
CA LEU A 56 -11.11 -8.48 11.82
C LEU A 56 -10.10 -8.07 10.76
N TRP A 57 -9.34 -7.02 11.05
CA TRP A 57 -8.25 -6.58 10.19
C TRP A 57 -6.95 -7.30 10.53
N GLU A 58 -6.28 -7.81 9.51
CA GLU A 58 -5.01 -8.50 9.59
C GLU A 58 -3.98 -7.84 8.66
N SER A 59 -2.72 -7.85 9.08
CA SER A 59 -1.62 -7.42 8.21
C SER A 59 -1.32 -8.50 7.18
N ILE A 60 -1.35 -8.13 5.91
CA ILE A 60 -0.92 -9.00 4.80
C ILE A 60 0.52 -8.69 4.42
N CYS A 61 0.82 -7.39 4.28
CA CYS A 61 2.14 -6.84 3.99
C CYS A 61 2.43 -5.78 5.06
N TRP A 62 3.38 -6.10 5.95
CA TRP A 62 3.84 -5.17 6.97
C TRP A 62 4.97 -4.29 6.40
N PRO A 63 5.02 -2.97 6.71
CA PRO A 63 6.09 -2.09 6.29
C PRO A 63 7.49 -2.62 6.57
N GLU A 64 8.35 -2.65 5.55
CA GLU A 64 9.76 -2.96 5.71
C GLU A 64 10.61 -1.71 5.69
N ASN A 65 11.15 -1.38 6.86
CA ASN A 65 12.21 -0.39 6.98
C ASN A 65 13.58 -1.07 6.85
N GLY A 66 14.55 -0.35 6.30
CA GLY A 66 15.93 -0.79 6.19
C GLY A 66 16.65 -0.90 7.54
N GLU A 67 17.97 -1.18 7.50
CA GLU A 67 18.78 -1.39 8.71
C GLU A 67 18.90 -0.14 9.60
N TYR A 68 18.55 1.03 9.08
CA TYR A 68 18.54 2.30 9.80
C TYR A 68 17.14 2.92 9.79
N ALA A 69 16.82 3.71 10.82
CA ALA A 69 15.63 4.56 10.79
C ALA A 69 15.65 5.42 9.52
N SER A 70 14.53 5.49 8.80
CA SER A 70 14.38 6.23 7.54
C SER A 70 15.19 5.68 6.35
N THR A 71 15.57 4.39 6.38
CA THR A 71 15.95 3.69 5.14
C THR A 71 14.78 2.84 4.65
N THR A 72 14.56 2.82 3.34
CA THR A 72 13.50 2.05 2.68
C THR A 72 14.08 1.27 1.51
N TYR A 73 13.33 0.28 1.03
CA TYR A 73 13.69 -0.54 -0.12
C TYR A 73 12.95 -0.07 -1.36
N PHE A 74 13.65 -0.03 -2.49
CA PHE A 74 13.09 0.48 -3.74
C PHE A 74 13.13 -0.57 -4.86
N ILE A 75 12.21 -0.44 -5.80
CA ILE A 75 12.19 -1.26 -7.03
C ILE A 75 13.47 -1.10 -7.88
N THR A 76 14.24 -0.04 -7.64
CA THR A 76 15.49 0.25 -8.37
C THR A 76 16.77 -0.19 -7.62
N ASP A 77 16.63 -0.82 -6.45
CA ASP A 77 17.77 -1.25 -5.64
C ASP A 77 18.66 -2.25 -6.39
N ASP A 78 19.93 -2.30 -5.99
CA ASP A 78 20.99 -3.10 -6.60
C ASP A 78 21.76 -3.85 -5.53
N PRO A 79 22.19 -5.10 -5.76
CA PRO A 79 21.98 -5.90 -6.99
C PRO A 79 20.55 -6.48 -7.11
N GLU A 80 19.85 -6.64 -5.99
CA GLU A 80 18.57 -7.36 -5.90
C GLU A 80 17.46 -6.48 -5.31
N VAL A 81 16.24 -6.67 -5.80
CA VAL A 81 15.04 -6.04 -5.25
C VAL A 81 14.45 -6.93 -4.17
N ARG A 82 14.14 -6.36 -3.00
CA ARG A 82 13.43 -7.05 -1.92
C ARG A 82 11.94 -7.15 -2.21
N LEU A 83 11.58 -7.95 -3.22
CA LEU A 83 10.18 -8.23 -3.55
C LEU A 83 9.62 -9.28 -2.61
N ARG A 84 8.61 -8.90 -1.83
CA ARG A 84 7.77 -9.83 -1.08
C ARG A 84 6.49 -10.12 -1.84
N THR A 85 6.08 -11.38 -1.82
CA THR A 85 4.82 -11.82 -2.41
C THR A 85 4.06 -12.70 -1.44
N ALA A 86 2.77 -12.45 -1.26
CA ALA A 86 1.91 -13.37 -0.53
C ALA A 86 0.75 -13.82 -1.41
N ARG A 87 0.47 -15.13 -1.40
CA ARG A 87 -0.76 -15.69 -1.99
C ARG A 87 -1.73 -15.98 -0.87
N LEU A 88 -2.95 -15.48 -1.01
CA LEU A 88 -3.97 -15.57 0.01
C LEU A 88 -5.23 -16.27 -0.51
N PRO A 89 -5.93 -17.02 0.36
CA PRO A 89 -7.27 -17.53 0.06
C PRO A 89 -8.29 -16.39 0.01
N LEU A 90 -9.43 -16.62 -0.65
CA LEU A 90 -10.52 -15.65 -0.85
C LEU A 90 -11.43 -15.44 0.37
N ASP A 91 -10.91 -15.59 1.58
CA ASP A 91 -11.67 -15.41 2.82
C ASP A 91 -11.61 -13.98 3.36
N TYR A 92 -10.92 -13.07 2.66
CA TYR A 92 -10.91 -11.64 2.94
C TYR A 92 -11.98 -10.91 2.12
N ASP A 93 -12.74 -10.03 2.76
CA ASP A 93 -13.88 -9.31 2.16
C ASP A 93 -13.60 -7.82 1.90
N ALA A 94 -12.47 -7.30 2.39
CA ALA A 94 -12.00 -5.94 2.15
C ALA A 94 -10.48 -5.82 2.31
N PHE A 95 -9.91 -4.78 1.70
CA PHE A 95 -8.49 -4.46 1.73
C PHE A 95 -8.25 -2.97 1.90
N ALA A 96 -7.14 -2.63 2.52
CA ALA A 96 -6.57 -1.29 2.50
C ALA A 96 -5.10 -1.35 2.12
N LEU A 97 -4.69 -0.46 1.21
CA LEU A 97 -3.29 -0.25 0.81
C LEU A 97 -2.94 1.20 1.09
N PHE A 98 -1.76 1.44 1.65
CA PHE A 98 -1.36 2.80 2.01
C PHE A 98 0.15 3.00 2.02
N SER A 99 0.56 4.26 1.81
CA SER A 99 1.95 4.70 2.01
C SER A 99 2.29 4.79 3.50
N ASP A 100 3.59 4.75 3.80
CA ASP A 100 4.17 4.95 5.12
C ASP A 100 3.76 6.29 5.77
N GLY A 101 3.42 7.30 4.97
CA GLY A 101 2.90 8.58 5.44
C GLY A 101 1.69 8.49 6.38
N ILE A 102 0.93 7.38 6.41
CA ILE A 102 -0.14 7.15 7.40
C ILE A 102 0.11 5.93 8.29
N GLU A 103 1.32 5.37 8.32
CA GLU A 103 1.63 4.15 9.05
C GLU A 103 1.32 4.29 10.55
N ASP A 104 1.74 5.39 11.17
CA ASP A 104 1.61 5.58 12.62
C ASP A 104 0.15 5.78 13.09
N ILE A 105 -0.77 6.08 12.18
CA ILE A 105 -2.21 6.19 12.48
C ILE A 105 -2.97 4.90 12.10
N ALA A 106 -2.45 4.18 11.11
CA ALA A 106 -3.08 3.01 10.52
C ALA A 106 -2.63 1.69 11.18
N LEU A 107 -1.45 1.64 11.78
CA LEU A 107 -0.85 0.44 12.36
C LEU A 107 -0.50 0.59 13.84
N GLU A 108 -0.69 -0.49 14.59
CA GLU A 108 -0.26 -0.67 15.96
C GLU A 108 1.05 -1.46 15.98
N ARG A 109 2.19 -0.76 16.05
CA ARG A 109 3.52 -1.37 15.91
C ARG A 109 3.85 -2.40 17.00
N LEU A 110 3.37 -2.22 18.23
CA LEU A 110 3.64 -3.14 19.33
C LEU A 110 2.95 -4.50 19.16
N GLU A 111 1.72 -4.48 18.64
CA GLU A 111 0.94 -5.70 18.42
C GLU A 111 1.08 -6.26 17.00
N LEU A 112 1.77 -5.54 16.10
CA LEU A 112 1.87 -5.83 14.67
C LEU A 112 0.49 -6.02 14.02
N ARG A 113 -0.42 -5.10 14.33
CA ARG A 113 -1.83 -5.17 13.89
C ARG A 113 -2.30 -3.90 13.20
N PRO A 114 -3.26 -3.99 12.27
CA PRO A 114 -3.95 -2.81 11.76
C PRO A 114 -4.85 -2.19 12.83
N HIS A 115 -4.84 -0.88 12.94
CA HIS A 115 -5.69 -0.13 13.87
C HIS A 115 -7.14 -0.14 13.37
N THR A 116 -7.95 -1.07 13.89
CA THR A 116 -9.31 -1.34 13.38
C THR A 116 -10.20 -0.09 13.37
N ARG A 117 -10.08 0.79 14.38
CA ARG A 117 -10.88 2.03 14.46
C ARG A 117 -10.52 3.06 13.38
N PHE A 118 -9.37 2.92 12.72
CA PHE A 118 -9.00 3.73 11.57
C PHE A 118 -9.75 3.24 10.32
N PHE A 119 -9.72 1.94 10.03
CA PHE A 119 -10.27 1.38 8.80
C PHE A 119 -11.80 1.25 8.79
N ASP A 120 -12.42 0.83 9.89
CA ASP A 120 -13.85 0.53 9.94
C ASP A 120 -14.77 1.69 9.51
N PRO A 121 -14.55 2.94 9.97
CA PRO A 121 -15.37 4.07 9.53
C PRO A 121 -15.21 4.37 8.04
N MET A 122 -14.01 4.16 7.49
CA MET A 122 -13.68 4.52 6.10
C MET A 122 -14.15 3.47 5.10
N ILE A 123 -14.14 2.18 5.48
CA ILE A 123 -14.57 1.08 4.61
C ILE A 123 -16.10 0.98 4.55
N LYS A 124 -16.81 1.35 5.62
CA LYS A 124 -18.26 1.17 5.75
C LYS A 124 -19.08 1.80 4.60
N PRO A 125 -18.79 3.02 4.10
CA PRO A 125 -19.50 3.56 2.94
C PRO A 125 -19.28 2.74 1.65
N ILE A 126 -18.15 2.03 1.55
CA ILE A 126 -17.82 1.14 0.43
C ILE A 126 -18.61 -0.16 0.57
N ASP A 127 -18.66 -0.74 1.78
CA ASP A 127 -19.48 -1.92 2.08
C ASP A 127 -20.97 -1.70 1.74
N LEU A 128 -21.46 -0.49 1.96
CA LEU A 128 -22.86 -0.11 1.72
C LEU A 128 -23.13 0.37 0.29
N ALA A 129 -22.11 0.46 -0.56
CA ALA A 129 -22.27 0.96 -1.91
C ALA A 129 -23.06 -0.02 -2.78
N SER A 130 -24.10 0.49 -3.46
CA SER A 130 -24.95 -0.33 -4.34
C SER A 130 -24.39 -0.55 -5.74
N LYS A 131 -23.27 0.11 -6.07
CA LYS A 131 -22.63 0.05 -7.39
C LYS A 131 -21.14 -0.24 -7.24
N TYR A 132 -20.65 -1.11 -8.12
CA TYR A 132 -19.21 -1.34 -8.28
C TYR A 132 -18.53 -0.12 -8.92
N GLY A 133 -17.29 0.13 -8.51
CA GLY A 133 -16.43 1.15 -9.09
C GLY A 133 -15.98 2.23 -8.09
N ARG A 134 -15.29 3.25 -8.61
CA ARG A 134 -14.74 4.34 -7.80
C ARG A 134 -15.86 5.21 -7.22
N LEU A 135 -15.85 5.39 -5.91
CA LEU A 135 -16.71 6.33 -5.20
C LEU A 135 -16.02 7.71 -5.10
N GLY A 136 -16.12 8.51 -6.17
CA GLY A 136 -15.46 9.83 -6.27
C GLY A 136 -15.67 10.74 -5.06
N PRO A 137 -16.91 11.01 -4.62
CA PRO A 137 -17.17 11.87 -3.46
C PRO A 137 -16.56 11.34 -2.15
N LEU A 138 -16.47 10.01 -2.00
CA LEU A 138 -15.79 9.40 -0.85
C LEU A 138 -14.27 9.58 -0.96
N SER A 139 -13.70 9.40 -2.15
CA SER A 139 -12.27 9.69 -2.38
C SER A 139 -11.92 11.13 -2.00
N ASP A 140 -12.74 12.10 -2.39
CA ASP A 140 -12.51 13.52 -2.09
C ASP A 140 -12.69 13.83 -0.60
N ALA A 141 -13.61 13.14 0.08
CA ALA A 141 -13.79 13.26 1.53
C ALA A 141 -12.61 12.64 2.29
N LEU A 142 -12.12 11.46 1.87
CA LEU A 142 -10.95 10.82 2.45
C LEU A 142 -9.69 11.64 2.22
N GLY A 143 -9.51 12.24 1.04
CA GLY A 143 -8.41 13.16 0.77
C GLY A 143 -8.40 14.34 1.75
N ARG A 144 -9.55 15.01 1.93
CA ARG A 144 -9.67 16.11 2.91
C ARG A 144 -9.43 15.67 4.35
N TYR A 145 -9.86 14.46 4.71
CA TYR A 145 -9.58 13.90 6.03
C TYR A 145 -8.08 13.68 6.23
N LEU A 146 -7.39 13.09 5.26
CA LEU A 146 -5.94 12.89 5.29
C LEU A 146 -5.16 14.21 5.36
N ASP A 147 -5.72 15.31 4.85
CA ASP A 147 -5.15 16.66 4.92
C ASP A 147 -5.46 17.41 6.23
N GLU A 148 -6.23 16.83 7.17
CA GLU A 148 -6.52 17.49 8.44
C GLU A 148 -5.26 17.67 9.31
N PRO A 149 -5.17 18.74 10.13
CA PRO A 149 -4.05 18.96 11.04
C PRO A 149 -3.79 17.78 11.97
N SER A 150 -4.83 17.07 12.40
CA SER A 150 -4.73 15.90 13.27
C SER A 150 -3.89 14.75 12.68
N ILE A 151 -3.78 14.71 11.34
CA ILE A 151 -2.96 13.75 10.60
C ILE A 151 -1.65 14.39 10.15
N CYS A 152 -1.70 15.59 9.56
CA CYS A 152 -0.51 16.29 9.06
C CYS A 152 0.48 16.65 10.18
N ASP A 153 0.04 16.93 11.41
CA ASP A 153 0.93 17.21 12.55
C ASP A 153 1.74 15.97 12.98
N ARG A 154 1.35 14.77 12.51
CA ARG A 154 2.00 13.49 12.83
C ARG A 154 2.97 13.01 11.75
N THR A 155 2.93 13.60 10.55
CA THR A 155 3.71 13.14 9.40
C THR A 155 3.89 14.24 8.36
N ASP A 156 5.13 14.44 7.94
CA ASP A 156 5.49 15.37 6.86
C ASP A 156 5.50 14.68 5.48
N ASP A 157 5.19 13.37 5.41
CA ASP A 157 5.22 12.61 4.16
C ASP A 157 3.89 12.65 3.39
N ASP A 158 3.95 12.28 2.11
CA ASP A 158 2.81 12.14 1.21
C ASP A 158 1.92 10.97 1.66
N LYS A 159 0.61 11.24 1.72
CA LYS A 159 -0.38 10.30 2.26
C LYS A 159 -1.23 9.73 1.14
N THR A 160 -1.16 8.41 0.98
CA THR A 160 -2.00 7.67 0.03
C THR A 160 -2.77 6.58 0.75
N LEU A 161 -4.07 6.46 0.45
CA LEU A 161 -4.94 5.38 0.95
C LEU A 161 -5.83 4.86 -0.19
N ILE A 162 -5.83 3.56 -0.38
CA ILE A 162 -6.73 2.84 -1.28
C ILE A 162 -7.54 1.86 -0.43
N LEU A 163 -8.86 1.86 -0.62
CA LEU A 163 -9.79 0.96 0.05
C LEU A 163 -10.57 0.16 -0.98
N ILE A 164 -10.70 -1.14 -0.75
CA ILE A 164 -11.38 -2.10 -1.63
C ILE A 164 -12.31 -2.94 -0.76
N SER A 165 -13.56 -3.11 -1.17
CA SER A 165 -14.52 -4.00 -0.51
C SER A 165 -15.46 -4.64 -1.53
N GLY A 166 -16.12 -5.73 -1.14
CA GLY A 166 -17.09 -6.45 -1.97
C GLY A 166 -16.41 -7.38 -2.98
N VAL A 167 -15.35 -8.05 -2.51
CA VAL A 167 -14.46 -8.91 -3.29
C VAL A 167 -14.89 -10.36 -3.29
#